data_AF-A0AA39I7R6-F1
#
_entry.id   AF-A0AA39I7R6-F1
#
_cell.length_a   1.000
_cell.length_b   1.000
_cell.length_c   1.000
_cell.angle_alpha   90.00
_cell.angle_beta   90.00
_cell.angle_gamma   90.00
#
_symmetry.space_group_name_H-M   'P 1'
#
loop_
_entity.id
_entity.type
_entity.pdbx_description
1 polymer ?
#
loop_
_entity_poly.entity_id
_entity_poly.type
_entity_poly.pdbx_seq_one_letter_code
_entity_poly.pdbx_strand_id
1 'polypeptide(L)'
;MIVSRRSGAICALGVLLLLALCSLRKSHRRRVRKTKEDFCFQRNVVASELSGEDDEQRVTLVLHSSFDRVGPNLLLQVKNWDGPISLAVVFPESVGARTTEELVACTAGKLRSLRESEDAIRRRLSVHFLVPRQKKVCPKCEIEPRTGKECRLLLGLSQYRTVDDLLDYPVNVARNMARKMVRSKYMVLADLDHLFSAHFEEKMARLAKRKLSENPKLALVYRIFEMADDVKKLPGSKADLRALFEARRAFVFHHQWHGHHIKHLDAWFEAEEGGPEEQPSVQFVQPYNVTDWEPQFVSLTAIPEHDETFSYPAADNTVLRWEMCRAGFEFAVVHDVFMFHLGIKRRAEQNRVEQARFRLKETTRAVKKAFVKRMADEHPETSGKCGF
;
A
#
# COMPACT_ATOMS: atom_id res chain seq x y z
N MET A 1 36.76 64.25 37.35
CA MET A 1 36.85 64.27 35.88
C MET A 1 37.84 63.19 35.46
N ILE A 2 37.44 62.27 34.55
CA ILE A 2 38.25 61.70 33.45
C ILE A 2 39.47 60.83 33.91
N VAL A 3 39.71 59.55 33.56
CA VAL A 3 39.28 58.71 32.42
C VAL A 3 39.59 57.21 32.67
N SER A 4 38.69 56.37 32.14
CA SER A 4 38.84 55.03 31.53
C SER A 4 40.23 54.35 31.50
N ARG A 5 40.25 53.05 31.87
CA ARG A 5 40.84 51.95 31.05
C ARG A 5 40.06 50.64 31.26
N ARG A 6 39.20 50.30 30.28
CA ARG A 6 38.78 48.92 29.96
C ARG A 6 39.70 48.40 28.86
N SER A 7 40.22 47.18 28.97
CA SER A 7 40.56 46.31 27.82
C SER A 7 41.04 44.95 28.30
N GLY A 8 40.50 43.89 27.69
CA GLY A 8 41.05 42.54 27.74
C GLY A 8 40.15 41.53 28.44
N ALA A 9 39.24 40.92 27.68
CA ALA A 9 38.73 39.53 27.82
C ALA A 9 37.28 39.37 27.32
N ILE A 10 36.93 39.90 26.15
CA ILE A 10 35.67 39.53 25.48
C ILE A 10 35.93 39.44 23.98
N CYS A 11 36.57 38.35 23.53
CA CYS A 11 36.55 38.00 22.10
C CYS A 11 36.76 36.51 21.79
N ALA A 12 37.01 35.64 22.78
CA ALA A 12 37.25 34.22 22.52
C ALA A 12 35.98 33.33 22.64
N LEU A 13 34.91 33.77 23.31
CA LEU A 13 33.68 32.97 23.45
C LEU A 13 32.64 33.17 22.32
N GLY A 14 32.77 34.21 21.50
CA GLY A 14 31.80 34.49 20.43
C GLY A 14 31.98 33.63 19.18
N VAL A 15 33.21 33.19 18.88
CA VAL A 15 33.54 32.52 17.61
C VAL A 15 33.26 31.00 17.66
N LEU A 16 33.41 30.38 18.83
CA LEU A 16 33.11 28.95 19.02
C LEU A 16 31.60 28.63 19.01
N LEU A 17 30.75 29.57 19.44
CA LEU A 17 29.30 29.39 19.40
C LEU A 17 28.73 29.55 17.97
N LEU A 18 29.32 30.44 17.16
CA LEU A 18 28.94 30.63 15.75
C LEU A 18 29.37 29.46 14.85
N LEU A 19 30.49 28.80 15.14
CA LEU A 19 30.89 27.57 14.42
C LEU A 19 30.06 26.35 14.84
N ALA A 20 29.62 26.26 16.10
CA ALA A 20 28.67 25.23 16.55
C ALA A 20 27.27 25.42 15.94
N LEU A 21 26.82 26.66 15.76
CA LEU A 21 25.53 26.99 15.12
C LEU A 21 25.56 26.84 13.59
N CYS A 22 26.73 26.98 12.94
CA CYS A 22 26.88 26.68 11.51
C CYS A 22 27.10 25.20 11.20
N SER A 23 27.57 24.39 12.16
CA SER A 23 27.74 22.93 11.98
C SER A 23 26.43 22.15 12.14
N LEU A 24 25.42 22.72 12.79
CA LEU A 24 24.08 22.12 12.97
C LEU A 24 23.05 22.51 11.90
N ARG A 25 23.46 23.21 10.83
CA ARG A 25 22.57 23.63 9.71
C ARG A 25 22.84 22.94 8.37
N LYS A 26 23.48 21.77 8.38
CA LYS A 26 23.21 20.75 7.35
C LYS A 26 22.09 19.83 7.82
N SER A 27 20.92 20.42 8.13
CA SER A 27 19.69 19.70 7.85
C SER A 27 19.70 19.51 6.34
N HIS A 28 20.14 18.32 5.88
CA HIS A 28 19.68 17.85 4.59
C HIS A 28 18.16 18.00 4.64
N ARG A 29 17.62 19.00 3.92
CA ARG A 29 16.23 18.98 3.48
C ARG A 29 16.11 17.71 2.67
N ARG A 30 15.88 16.59 3.36
CA ARG A 30 15.70 15.29 2.76
C ARG A 30 14.53 15.47 1.81
N ARG A 31 14.75 15.16 0.54
CA ARG A 31 13.76 15.32 -0.50
C ARG A 31 12.60 14.39 -0.13
N VAL A 32 11.55 14.95 0.47
CA VAL A 32 10.41 14.19 1.03
C VAL A 32 9.64 13.44 -0.06
N ARG A 33 9.77 13.91 -1.31
CA ARG A 33 9.08 13.34 -2.45
C ARG A 33 9.99 12.36 -3.19
N LYS A 34 9.61 11.09 -3.15
CA LYS A 34 10.17 9.98 -3.93
C LYS A 34 9.30 9.76 -5.16
N THR A 35 9.93 9.61 -6.31
CA THR A 35 9.28 9.41 -7.62
C THR A 35 9.82 8.15 -8.27
N LYS A 36 9.14 7.62 -9.28
CA LYS A 36 9.65 6.46 -10.04
C LYS A 36 11.09 6.63 -10.56
N GLU A 37 11.50 7.86 -10.86
CA GLU A 37 12.86 8.18 -11.34
C GLU A 37 13.94 7.93 -10.28
N ASP A 38 13.58 7.88 -9.00
CA ASP A 38 14.52 7.63 -7.89
C ASP A 38 14.85 6.14 -7.72
N PHE A 39 14.19 5.25 -8.48
CA PHE A 39 14.32 3.81 -8.34
C PHE A 39 14.70 3.11 -9.64
N CYS A 40 15.23 1.91 -9.48
CA CYS A 40 15.49 0.92 -10.49
C CYS A 40 14.45 -0.18 -10.34
N PHE A 41 13.73 -0.42 -11.43
CA PHE A 41 12.67 -1.40 -11.45
C PHE A 41 13.16 -2.69 -12.12
N GLN A 42 13.40 -3.72 -11.32
CA GLN A 42 13.77 -5.05 -11.79
C GLN A 42 12.51 -5.90 -11.87
N ARG A 43 12.08 -6.20 -13.09
CA ARG A 43 10.82 -6.90 -13.37
C ARG A 43 11.03 -8.41 -13.29
N ASN A 44 9.99 -9.14 -12.86
CA ASN A 44 9.91 -10.59 -12.96
C ASN A 44 11.12 -11.30 -12.34
N VAL A 45 11.62 -10.80 -11.20
CA VAL A 45 12.66 -11.48 -10.41
C VAL A 45 12.17 -12.88 -10.03
N VAL A 46 10.87 -12.98 -9.74
CA VAL A 46 10.10 -14.21 -9.85
C VAL A 46 8.98 -13.97 -10.84
N ALA A 47 8.74 -14.92 -11.75
CA ALA A 47 7.63 -14.88 -12.69
C ALA A 47 6.64 -16.00 -12.39
N SER A 48 5.36 -15.66 -12.41
CA SER A 48 4.26 -16.63 -12.38
C SER A 48 4.28 -17.51 -13.64
N GLU A 49 3.93 -18.79 -13.46
CA GLU A 49 3.77 -19.77 -14.54
C GLU A 49 2.36 -19.82 -15.13
N LEU A 50 1.43 -18.98 -14.66
CA LEU A 50 0.12 -18.85 -15.29
C LEU A 50 0.27 -18.40 -16.75
N SER A 51 -0.45 -19.08 -17.64
CA SER A 51 -0.52 -18.69 -19.05
C SER A 51 -1.25 -17.35 -19.19
N GLY A 52 -0.95 -16.59 -20.25
CA GLY A 52 -1.60 -15.30 -20.47
C GLY A 52 -3.11 -15.40 -20.72
N GLU A 53 -3.56 -16.49 -21.36
CA GLU A 53 -4.99 -16.74 -21.63
C GLU A 53 -5.75 -17.07 -20.35
N ASP A 54 -5.15 -17.83 -19.43
CA ASP A 54 -5.74 -18.15 -18.13
C ASP A 54 -5.80 -16.94 -17.19
N ASP A 55 -4.97 -15.92 -17.42
CA ASP A 55 -4.84 -14.72 -16.58
C ASP A 55 -5.84 -13.61 -16.98
N GLU A 56 -6.19 -13.49 -18.27
CA GLU A 56 -6.91 -12.31 -18.79
C GLU A 56 -8.22 -11.99 -18.05
N GLN A 57 -9.00 -13.02 -17.69
CA GLN A 57 -10.30 -12.87 -17.03
C GLN A 57 -10.24 -12.99 -15.50
N ARG A 58 -9.05 -13.15 -14.91
CA ARG A 58 -8.85 -13.21 -13.46
C ARG A 58 -8.84 -11.80 -12.86
N VAL A 59 -8.89 -11.72 -11.54
CA VAL A 59 -8.52 -10.51 -10.81
C VAL A 59 -7.09 -10.67 -10.28
N THR A 60 -6.16 -9.84 -10.74
CA THR A 60 -4.82 -9.83 -10.15
C THR A 60 -4.80 -9.02 -8.86
N LEU A 61 -4.28 -9.62 -7.79
CA LEU A 61 -4.00 -8.93 -6.54
C LEU A 61 -2.66 -8.18 -6.64
N VAL A 62 -2.73 -6.87 -6.54
CA VAL A 62 -1.59 -5.96 -6.60
C VAL A 62 -1.15 -5.62 -5.19
N LEU A 63 0.06 -6.03 -4.85
CA LEU A 63 0.66 -5.87 -3.54
C LEU A 63 1.93 -5.04 -3.61
N HIS A 64 2.26 -4.42 -2.49
CA HIS A 64 3.59 -3.90 -2.23
C HIS A 64 4.05 -4.34 -0.84
N SER A 65 5.35 -4.43 -0.66
CA SER A 65 5.95 -4.76 0.63
C SER A 65 7.38 -4.26 0.70
N SER A 66 7.91 -4.10 1.91
CA SER A 66 9.36 -4.14 2.12
C SER A 66 9.89 -5.57 2.09
N PHE A 67 11.20 -5.66 1.91
CA PHE A 67 11.93 -6.93 1.83
C PHE A 67 11.81 -7.79 3.10
N ASP A 68 11.66 -7.19 4.28
CA ASP A 68 11.63 -7.86 5.59
C ASP A 68 10.31 -8.60 5.87
N ARG A 69 9.24 -8.30 5.11
CA ARG A 69 7.99 -9.06 5.18
C ARG A 69 7.91 -10.20 4.16
N VAL A 70 8.93 -10.38 3.31
CA VAL A 70 9.02 -11.48 2.34
C VAL A 70 9.36 -12.78 3.07
N GLY A 71 8.32 -13.52 3.45
CA GLY A 71 8.42 -14.72 4.28
C GLY A 71 7.05 -15.21 4.73
N PRO A 72 6.79 -15.37 6.04
CA PRO A 72 5.51 -15.84 6.55
C PRO A 72 4.30 -15.00 6.10
N ASN A 73 4.41 -13.67 6.07
CA ASN A 73 3.32 -12.80 5.63
C ASN A 73 2.96 -13.06 4.15
N LEU A 74 3.97 -13.12 3.27
CA LEU A 74 3.77 -13.44 1.87
C LEU A 74 3.16 -14.85 1.69
N LEU A 75 3.63 -15.83 2.45
CA LEU A 75 3.07 -17.19 2.39
C LEU A 75 1.60 -17.23 2.80
N LEU A 76 1.23 -16.52 3.86
CA LEU A 76 -0.16 -16.41 4.30
C LEU A 76 -1.02 -15.78 3.21
N GLN A 77 -0.56 -14.67 2.62
CA GLN A 77 -1.29 -13.97 1.57
C GLN A 77 -1.49 -14.84 0.32
N VAL A 78 -0.43 -15.51 -0.13
CA VAL A 78 -0.47 -16.39 -1.30
C VAL A 78 -1.38 -17.60 -1.05
N LYS A 79 -1.47 -18.11 0.19
CA LYS A 79 -2.40 -19.19 0.53
C LYS A 79 -3.86 -18.73 0.65
N ASN A 80 -4.09 -17.45 0.95
CA ASN A 80 -5.43 -16.90 1.12
C ASN A 80 -6.04 -16.36 -0.21
N TRP A 81 -5.22 -15.82 -1.12
CA TRP A 81 -5.69 -15.33 -2.40
C TRP A 81 -5.64 -16.42 -3.47
N ASP A 82 -6.75 -16.65 -4.17
CA ASP A 82 -6.86 -17.73 -5.16
C ASP A 82 -6.35 -17.39 -6.57
N GLY A 83 -6.14 -16.10 -6.86
CA GLY A 83 -5.73 -15.60 -8.18
C GLY A 83 -4.26 -15.24 -8.38
N PRO A 84 -3.94 -14.64 -9.53
CA PRO A 84 -2.62 -14.08 -9.82
C PRO A 84 -2.26 -12.96 -8.84
N ILE A 85 -0.97 -12.81 -8.53
CA ILE A 85 -0.43 -11.79 -7.63
C ILE A 85 0.73 -11.06 -8.32
N SER A 86 0.69 -9.73 -8.32
CA SER A 86 1.81 -8.86 -8.69
C SER A 86 2.32 -8.14 -7.45
N LEU A 87 3.55 -8.44 -7.03
CA LEU A 87 4.16 -7.88 -5.81
C LEU A 87 5.37 -7.00 -6.16
N ALA A 88 5.34 -5.73 -5.73
CA ALA A 88 6.53 -4.88 -5.67
C ALA A 88 7.21 -5.00 -4.30
N VAL A 89 8.47 -5.43 -4.28
CA VAL A 89 9.32 -5.45 -3.07
C VAL A 89 10.24 -4.24 -3.07
N VAL A 90 10.14 -3.42 -2.03
CA VAL A 90 10.90 -2.18 -1.87
C VAL A 90 12.11 -2.41 -0.97
N PHE A 91 13.25 -1.88 -1.40
CA PHE A 91 14.50 -1.91 -0.66
C PHE A 91 14.88 -0.51 -0.16
N PRO A 92 15.51 -0.40 1.03
CA PRO A 92 16.06 0.87 1.50
C PRO A 92 17.34 1.22 0.76
N GLU A 93 17.72 2.50 0.83
CA GLU A 93 19.10 2.92 0.59
C GLU A 93 20.01 2.26 1.64
N SER A 94 21.26 1.93 1.30
CA SER A 94 22.19 1.27 2.22
C SER A 94 22.32 2.02 3.56
N VAL A 95 22.14 1.31 4.68
CA VAL A 95 22.25 1.88 6.04
C VAL A 95 23.24 1.06 6.88
N GLY A 96 24.35 1.69 7.26
CA GLY A 96 25.38 1.06 8.09
C GLY A 96 25.98 -0.16 7.41
N ALA A 97 25.96 -1.31 8.09
CA ALA A 97 26.49 -2.58 7.58
C ALA A 97 25.54 -3.34 6.65
N ARG A 98 24.30 -2.86 6.43
CA ARG A 98 23.34 -3.50 5.52
C ARG A 98 23.37 -2.78 4.18
N THR A 99 23.95 -3.43 3.18
CA THR A 99 23.91 -2.89 1.82
C THR A 99 22.60 -3.26 1.12
N THR A 100 22.10 -2.37 0.27
CA THR A 100 20.94 -2.66 -0.58
C THR A 100 21.16 -3.93 -1.42
N GLU A 101 22.39 -4.14 -1.91
CA GLU A 101 22.80 -5.29 -2.71
C GLU A 101 22.65 -6.62 -1.95
N GLU A 102 23.09 -6.69 -0.69
CA GLU A 102 22.94 -7.88 0.14
C GLU A 102 21.46 -8.19 0.41
N LEU A 103 20.65 -7.18 0.68
CA LEU A 103 19.22 -7.34 0.90
C LEU A 103 18.55 -7.89 -0.36
N VAL A 104 18.85 -7.32 -1.53
CA VAL A 104 18.35 -7.79 -2.83
C VAL A 104 18.73 -9.25 -3.07
N ALA A 105 20.01 -9.61 -2.91
CA ALA A 105 20.49 -10.98 -3.10
C ALA A 105 19.83 -11.96 -2.14
N CYS A 106 19.73 -11.61 -0.86
CA CYS A 106 19.10 -12.44 0.17
C CYS A 106 17.60 -12.61 -0.05
N THR A 107 16.88 -11.54 -0.43
CA THR A 107 15.45 -11.61 -0.74
C THR A 107 15.19 -12.45 -1.99
N ALA A 108 16.01 -12.32 -3.03
CA ALA A 108 15.92 -13.19 -4.21
C ALA A 108 16.14 -14.67 -3.84
N GLY A 109 17.13 -14.97 -2.98
CA GLY A 109 17.37 -16.34 -2.52
C GLY A 109 16.22 -16.89 -1.68
N LYS A 110 15.62 -16.06 -0.83
CA LYS A 110 14.43 -16.41 -0.06
C LYS A 110 13.24 -16.71 -0.98
N LEU A 111 12.97 -15.86 -1.97
CA LEU A 111 11.88 -16.05 -2.93
C LEU A 111 12.07 -17.32 -3.78
N ARG A 112 13.30 -17.61 -4.22
CA ARG A 112 13.62 -18.86 -4.93
C ARG A 112 13.27 -20.08 -4.08
N SER A 113 13.74 -20.11 -2.83
CA SER A 113 13.43 -21.21 -1.89
C SER A 113 11.93 -21.35 -1.64
N LEU A 114 11.20 -20.24 -1.48
CA LEU A 114 9.75 -20.27 -1.30
C LEU A 114 9.02 -20.82 -2.53
N ARG A 115 9.46 -20.42 -3.74
CA ARG A 115 8.90 -20.91 -5.01
C ARG A 115 9.12 -22.41 -5.20
N GLU A 116 10.28 -22.92 -4.80
CA GLU A 116 10.60 -24.36 -4.86
C GLU A 116 9.74 -25.17 -3.88
N SER A 117 9.41 -24.61 -2.71
CA SER A 117 8.65 -25.32 -1.67
C SER A 117 7.13 -25.20 -1.78
N GLU A 118 6.61 -24.18 -2.47
CA GLU A 118 5.18 -23.82 -2.43
C GLU A 118 4.64 -23.61 -3.85
N ASP A 119 3.86 -24.58 -4.32
CA ASP A 119 3.28 -24.59 -5.67
C ASP A 119 2.44 -23.34 -5.97
N ALA A 120 1.73 -22.87 -4.96
CA ALA A 120 0.95 -21.64 -4.99
C ALA A 120 1.79 -20.41 -5.40
N ILE A 121 3.04 -20.30 -4.91
CA ILE A 121 3.97 -19.23 -5.28
C ILE A 121 4.42 -19.41 -6.73
N ARG A 122 4.83 -20.64 -7.08
CA ARG A 122 5.29 -20.97 -8.43
C ARG A 122 4.26 -20.62 -9.50
N ARG A 123 3.00 -20.97 -9.26
CA ARG A 123 1.92 -20.75 -10.22
C ARG A 123 1.52 -19.29 -10.29
N ARG A 124 1.34 -18.59 -9.16
CA ARG A 124 0.54 -17.34 -9.14
C ARG A 124 1.30 -16.07 -8.81
N LEU A 125 2.52 -16.16 -8.27
CA LEU A 125 3.26 -15.00 -7.80
C LEU A 125 4.24 -14.47 -8.86
N SER A 126 4.07 -13.21 -9.24
CA SER A 126 5.11 -12.42 -9.91
C SER A 126 5.69 -11.39 -8.94
N VAL A 127 7.01 -11.34 -8.82
CA VAL A 127 7.72 -10.41 -7.93
C VAL A 127 8.63 -9.50 -8.73
N HIS A 128 8.57 -8.21 -8.38
CA HIS A 128 9.36 -7.15 -8.98
C HIS A 128 10.08 -6.38 -7.87
N PHE A 129 11.34 -6.01 -8.09
CA PHE A 129 12.10 -5.26 -7.10
C PHE A 129 12.14 -3.77 -7.44
N LEU A 130 11.93 -2.95 -6.42
CA LEU A 130 12.08 -1.51 -6.45
C LEU A 130 13.31 -1.14 -5.63
N VAL A 131 14.44 -0.98 -6.33
CA VAL A 131 15.75 -0.76 -5.73
C VAL A 131 16.14 0.71 -5.85
N PRO A 132 16.51 1.42 -4.78
CA PRO A 132 16.91 2.82 -4.86
C PRO A 132 18.11 3.02 -5.81
N ARG A 133 18.08 4.09 -6.61
CA ARG A 133 19.23 4.45 -7.45
C ARG A 133 20.41 4.90 -6.60
N GLN A 134 21.54 4.24 -6.77
CA GLN A 134 22.79 4.68 -6.18
C GLN A 134 23.57 5.53 -7.19
N LYS A 135 23.86 6.80 -6.86
CA LYS A 135 24.57 7.74 -7.75
C LYS A 135 23.97 7.80 -9.18
N LYS A 136 22.64 7.72 -9.29
CA LYS A 136 21.85 7.66 -10.54
C LYS A 136 22.00 6.38 -11.39
N VAL A 137 22.80 5.41 -10.95
CA VAL A 137 23.04 4.15 -11.66
C VAL A 137 22.15 3.05 -11.08
N CYS A 138 21.70 2.15 -11.95
CA CYS A 138 21.01 0.93 -11.53
C CYS A 138 21.99 -0.22 -11.34
N PRO A 139 21.83 -1.03 -10.28
CA PRO A 139 22.58 -2.27 -10.15
C PRO A 139 22.28 -3.19 -11.35
N LYS A 140 23.19 -4.14 -11.60
CA LYS A 140 23.03 -5.13 -12.67
C LYS A 140 21.65 -5.79 -12.59
N CYS A 141 21.05 -6.09 -13.74
CA CYS A 141 19.75 -6.76 -13.80
C CYS A 141 19.82 -8.22 -13.33
N GLU A 142 20.98 -8.86 -13.49
CA GLU A 142 21.25 -10.19 -12.97
C GLU A 142 21.46 -10.12 -11.46
N ILE A 143 20.52 -10.70 -10.73
CA ILE A 143 20.58 -10.83 -9.28
C ILE A 143 21.11 -12.21 -8.97
N GLU A 144 22.29 -12.29 -8.37
CA GLU A 144 22.84 -13.54 -7.84
C GLU A 144 22.20 -13.87 -6.48
N PRO A 145 21.32 -14.88 -6.38
CA PRO A 145 20.57 -15.09 -5.15
C PRO A 145 21.43 -15.72 -4.07
N ARG A 146 21.31 -15.20 -2.84
CA ARG A 146 22.08 -15.65 -1.69
C ARG A 146 21.16 -16.27 -0.64
N THR A 147 21.61 -17.36 -0.03
CA THR A 147 20.92 -18.01 1.08
C THR A 147 21.89 -18.22 2.26
N GLY A 148 21.37 -18.69 3.39
CA GLY A 148 22.17 -19.00 4.58
C GLY A 148 21.79 -18.20 5.82
N LYS A 149 22.56 -18.38 6.89
CA LYS A 149 22.28 -17.79 8.22
C LYS A 149 22.35 -16.27 8.21
N GLU A 150 23.31 -15.70 7.49
CA GLU A 150 23.45 -14.24 7.36
C GLU A 150 22.22 -13.61 6.70
N CYS A 151 21.71 -14.19 5.61
CA CYS A 151 20.48 -13.71 4.99
C CYS A 151 19.28 -13.78 5.94
N ARG A 152 19.14 -14.86 6.73
CA ARG A 152 18.06 -14.94 7.73
C ARG A 152 18.16 -13.81 8.77
N LEU A 153 19.37 -13.47 9.20
CA LEU A 153 19.60 -12.37 10.13
C LEU A 153 19.28 -11.01 9.49
N LEU A 154 19.77 -10.77 8.27
CA LEU A 154 19.55 -9.52 7.53
C LEU A 154 18.06 -9.25 7.27
N LEU A 155 17.33 -10.28 6.81
CA LEU A 155 15.91 -10.20 6.48
C LEU A 155 15.01 -10.20 7.73
N GLY A 156 15.49 -10.73 8.87
CA GLY A 156 14.74 -10.75 10.13
C GLY A 156 14.70 -9.41 10.87
N LEU A 157 15.48 -8.42 10.43
CA LEU A 157 15.53 -7.10 11.03
C LEU A 157 14.52 -6.17 10.39
N SER A 158 13.47 -5.83 11.14
CA SER A 158 12.40 -4.95 10.64
C SER A 158 12.95 -3.61 10.11
N GLN A 159 12.46 -3.22 8.92
CA GLN A 159 12.89 -2.01 8.22
C GLN A 159 12.22 -0.75 8.78
N TYR A 160 10.94 -0.80 9.13
CA TYR A 160 10.16 0.39 9.51
C TYR A 160 10.06 0.59 11.02
N ARG A 161 11.18 0.97 11.63
CA ARG A 161 11.25 1.16 13.09
C ARG A 161 11.11 2.61 13.52
N THR A 162 11.40 3.54 12.61
CA THR A 162 11.41 4.98 12.88
C THR A 162 10.39 5.73 12.02
N VAL A 163 10.11 6.98 12.40
CA VAL A 163 9.27 7.87 11.59
C VAL A 163 9.92 8.14 10.23
N ASP A 164 11.24 8.26 10.17
CA ASP A 164 11.95 8.52 8.91
C ASP A 164 11.85 7.33 7.95
N ASP A 165 11.88 6.10 8.45
CA ASP A 165 11.68 4.91 7.61
C ASP A 165 10.29 4.93 6.95
N LEU A 166 9.25 5.38 7.67
CA LEU A 166 7.89 5.51 7.11
C LEU A 166 7.85 6.59 6.03
N LEU A 167 8.46 7.74 6.28
CA LEU A 167 8.50 8.85 5.34
C LEU A 167 9.29 8.53 4.06
N ASP A 168 10.30 7.67 4.16
CA ASP A 168 11.10 7.22 3.03
C ASP A 168 10.39 6.14 2.20
N TYR A 169 9.29 5.54 2.68
CA TYR A 169 8.59 4.47 1.98
C TYR A 169 7.82 5.01 0.75
N PRO A 170 8.19 4.60 -0.47
CA PRO A 170 7.63 5.13 -1.71
C PRO A 170 6.34 4.39 -2.09
N VAL A 171 5.33 4.40 -1.21
CA VAL A 171 4.13 3.55 -1.31
C VAL A 171 3.43 3.64 -2.67
N ASN A 172 3.20 4.85 -3.19
CA ASN A 172 2.49 5.06 -4.45
C ASN A 172 3.32 4.65 -5.67
N VAL A 173 4.65 4.85 -5.62
CA VAL A 173 5.55 4.31 -6.65
C VAL A 173 5.48 2.78 -6.65
N ALA A 174 5.52 2.14 -5.48
CA ALA A 174 5.45 0.68 -5.37
C ALA A 174 4.12 0.13 -5.89
N ARG A 175 2.98 0.74 -5.52
CA ARG A 175 1.65 0.42 -6.06
C ARG A 175 1.61 0.56 -7.58
N ASN A 176 2.10 1.68 -8.11
CA ASN A 176 2.13 1.95 -9.55
C ASN A 176 3.04 0.98 -10.33
N MET A 177 4.16 0.56 -9.75
CA MET A 177 5.06 -0.39 -10.40
C MET A 177 4.50 -1.82 -10.39
N ALA A 178 3.89 -2.25 -9.29
CA ALA A 178 3.24 -3.56 -9.22
C ALA A 178 2.06 -3.65 -10.20
N ARG A 179 1.20 -2.62 -10.26
CA ARG A 179 0.06 -2.62 -11.20
C ARG A 179 0.48 -2.62 -12.67
N LYS A 180 1.60 -2.01 -13.03
CA LYS A 180 2.13 -1.99 -14.42
C LYS A 180 2.48 -3.37 -14.95
N MET A 181 2.61 -4.35 -14.07
CA MET A 181 2.96 -5.73 -14.40
C MET A 181 1.74 -6.66 -14.40
N VAL A 182 0.55 -6.13 -14.10
CA VAL A 182 -0.72 -6.88 -14.19
C VAL A 182 -0.99 -7.21 -15.65
N ARG A 183 -1.33 -8.48 -15.92
CA ARG A 183 -1.69 -8.96 -17.26
C ARG A 183 -3.19 -9.19 -17.42
N SER A 184 -3.90 -9.44 -16.31
CA SER A 184 -5.35 -9.57 -16.30
C SER A 184 -6.06 -8.24 -16.59
N LYS A 185 -7.33 -8.33 -16.98
CA LYS A 185 -8.19 -7.17 -17.21
C LYS A 185 -8.61 -6.49 -15.91
N TYR A 186 -8.73 -7.26 -14.82
CA TYR A 186 -9.24 -6.80 -13.54
C TYR A 186 -8.16 -6.83 -12.47
N MET A 187 -8.17 -5.86 -11.56
CA MET A 187 -7.21 -5.85 -10.46
C MET A 187 -7.85 -5.38 -9.16
N VAL A 188 -7.18 -5.74 -8.06
CA VAL A 188 -7.45 -5.24 -6.71
C VAL A 188 -6.13 -4.83 -6.07
N LEU A 189 -6.12 -3.65 -5.43
CA LEU A 189 -4.95 -3.13 -4.71
C LEU A 189 -5.11 -3.41 -3.22
N ALA A 190 -4.10 -3.95 -2.56
CA ALA A 190 -4.14 -4.23 -1.13
C ALA A 190 -2.75 -4.18 -0.47
N ASP A 191 -2.72 -4.14 0.86
CA ASP A 191 -1.52 -4.32 1.66
C ASP A 191 -1.27 -5.83 1.88
N LEU A 192 -0.03 -6.21 2.18
CA LEU A 192 0.37 -7.63 2.27
C LEU A 192 -0.37 -8.43 3.37
N ASP A 193 -0.98 -7.76 4.34
CA ASP A 193 -1.74 -8.36 5.44
C ASP A 193 -3.26 -8.18 5.32
N HIS A 194 -3.74 -7.68 4.18
CA HIS A 194 -5.15 -7.67 3.83
C HIS A 194 -5.56 -9.01 3.23
N LEU A 195 -6.21 -9.84 4.04
CA LEU A 195 -6.73 -11.16 3.68
C LEU A 195 -8.18 -11.07 3.22
N PHE A 196 -8.64 -12.05 2.47
CA PHE A 196 -9.93 -12.05 1.78
C PHE A 196 -10.79 -13.24 2.21
N SER A 197 -12.11 -13.07 2.14
CA SER A 197 -13.07 -14.16 2.31
C SER A 197 -12.84 -15.29 1.30
N ALA A 198 -13.37 -16.48 1.56
CA ALA A 198 -13.21 -17.61 0.65
C ALA A 198 -13.82 -17.29 -0.72
N HIS A 199 -13.21 -17.80 -1.80
CA HIS A 199 -13.66 -17.60 -3.19
C HIS A 199 -13.79 -16.14 -3.65
N PHE A 200 -13.18 -15.18 -2.93
CA PHE A 200 -13.29 -13.75 -3.23
C PHE A 200 -12.95 -13.44 -4.69
N GLU A 201 -11.81 -13.93 -5.15
CA GLU A 201 -11.27 -13.60 -6.47
C GLU A 201 -12.21 -14.07 -7.59
N GLU A 202 -12.66 -15.32 -7.52
CA GLU A 202 -13.52 -15.92 -8.53
C GLU A 202 -14.90 -15.24 -8.57
N LYS A 203 -15.50 -15.03 -7.39
CA LYS A 203 -16.77 -14.29 -7.24
C LYS A 203 -16.68 -12.89 -7.86
N MET A 204 -15.60 -12.16 -7.57
CA MET A 204 -15.39 -10.82 -8.10
C MET A 204 -15.02 -10.80 -9.58
N ALA A 205 -14.29 -11.79 -10.08
CA ALA A 205 -13.98 -11.92 -11.51
C ALA A 205 -15.27 -12.06 -12.34
N ARG A 206 -16.22 -12.91 -11.89
CA ARG A 206 -17.52 -13.07 -12.55
C ARG A 206 -18.32 -11.75 -12.55
N LEU A 207 -18.36 -11.05 -11.42
CA LEU A 207 -19.04 -9.74 -11.31
C LEU A 207 -18.38 -8.68 -12.19
N ALA A 208 -17.06 -8.59 -12.14
CA ALA A 208 -16.28 -7.65 -12.93
C ALA A 208 -16.50 -7.85 -14.43
N LYS A 209 -16.51 -9.11 -14.91
CA LYS A 209 -16.75 -9.43 -16.31
C LYS A 209 -18.03 -8.83 -16.87
N ARG A 210 -19.11 -8.84 -16.09
CA ARG A 210 -20.38 -8.22 -16.51
C ARG A 210 -20.39 -6.72 -16.29
N LYS A 211 -20.20 -6.31 -15.03
CA LYS A 211 -20.44 -4.92 -14.61
C LYS A 211 -19.44 -3.94 -15.21
N LEU A 212 -18.17 -4.35 -15.38
CA LEU A 212 -17.13 -3.47 -15.96
C LEU A 212 -17.13 -3.49 -17.49
N SER A 213 -17.80 -4.47 -18.11
CA SER A 213 -18.08 -4.42 -19.55
C SER A 213 -19.28 -3.51 -19.85
N GLU A 214 -20.27 -3.47 -18.97
CA GLU A 214 -21.41 -2.53 -19.04
C GLU A 214 -20.98 -1.08 -18.74
N ASN A 215 -20.19 -0.88 -17.67
CA ASN A 215 -19.69 0.42 -17.25
C ASN A 215 -18.20 0.32 -16.87
N PRO A 216 -17.27 0.67 -17.79
CA PRO A 216 -15.84 0.68 -17.52
C PRO A 216 -15.40 1.64 -16.41
N LYS A 217 -16.24 2.63 -16.05
CA LYS A 217 -15.99 3.60 -14.98
C LYS A 217 -16.63 3.19 -13.64
N LEU A 218 -16.86 1.90 -13.42
CA LEU A 218 -17.36 1.38 -12.16
C LEU A 218 -16.22 0.81 -11.30
N ALA A 219 -16.22 1.13 -10.01
CA ALA A 219 -15.38 0.52 -9.00
C ALA A 219 -16.25 -0.40 -8.12
N LEU A 220 -15.93 -1.69 -8.08
CA LEU A 220 -16.67 -2.69 -7.31
C LEU A 220 -16.12 -2.76 -5.89
N VAL A 221 -16.75 -1.99 -4.99
CA VAL A 221 -16.35 -1.80 -3.60
C VAL A 221 -16.77 -2.99 -2.74
N TYR A 222 -15.87 -3.46 -1.89
CA TYR A 222 -16.15 -4.48 -0.88
C TYR A 222 -15.89 -3.94 0.52
N ARG A 223 -16.49 -4.59 1.53
CA ARG A 223 -16.34 -4.19 2.93
C ARG A 223 -15.04 -4.69 3.53
N ILE A 224 -14.56 -3.97 4.54
CA ILE A 224 -13.27 -4.21 5.18
C ILE A 224 -13.45 -4.30 6.69
N PHE A 225 -12.82 -5.30 7.29
CA PHE A 225 -12.90 -5.55 8.72
C PHE A 225 -11.51 -5.66 9.36
N GLU A 226 -11.40 -5.32 10.63
CA GLU A 226 -10.26 -5.68 11.48
C GLU A 226 -10.73 -6.68 12.52
N MET A 227 -9.87 -7.64 12.88
CA MET A 227 -10.19 -8.63 13.90
C MET A 227 -9.04 -8.84 14.87
N ALA A 228 -9.31 -9.48 16.00
CA ALA A 228 -8.29 -9.80 17.00
C ALA A 228 -7.15 -10.64 16.39
N ASP A 229 -5.92 -10.45 16.87
CA ASP A 229 -4.71 -11.11 16.34
C ASP A 229 -4.63 -12.60 16.70
N ASP A 230 -5.40 -13.04 17.70
CA ASP A 230 -5.48 -14.42 18.17
C ASP A 230 -6.61 -15.23 17.49
N VAL A 231 -7.24 -14.70 16.44
CA VAL A 231 -8.22 -15.44 15.62
C VAL A 231 -7.50 -16.56 14.86
N LYS A 232 -7.75 -17.81 15.28
CA LYS A 232 -7.08 -19.00 14.71
C LYS A 232 -7.72 -19.50 13.41
N LYS A 233 -9.06 -19.44 13.32
CA LYS A 233 -9.81 -19.81 12.12
C LYS A 233 -10.21 -18.53 11.40
N LEU A 234 -9.61 -18.30 10.23
CA LEU A 234 -9.92 -17.14 9.41
C LEU A 234 -11.36 -17.24 8.89
N PRO A 235 -12.14 -16.14 8.88
CA PRO A 235 -13.51 -16.17 8.39
C PRO A 235 -13.52 -16.36 6.87
N GLY A 236 -14.14 -17.45 6.42
CA GLY A 236 -14.33 -17.73 4.99
C GLY A 236 -15.64 -17.17 4.45
N SER A 237 -16.64 -17.04 5.32
CA SER A 237 -18.03 -16.65 4.99
C SER A 237 -18.50 -15.44 5.80
N LYS A 238 -19.59 -14.83 5.39
CA LYS A 238 -20.28 -13.78 6.17
C LYS A 238 -20.80 -14.32 7.49
N ALA A 239 -21.20 -15.60 7.54
CA ALA A 239 -21.61 -16.25 8.77
C ALA A 239 -20.45 -16.35 9.79
N ASP A 240 -19.26 -16.77 9.34
CA ASP A 240 -18.06 -16.78 10.20
C ASP A 240 -17.73 -15.36 10.69
N LEU A 241 -17.78 -14.36 9.80
CA LEU A 241 -17.52 -12.96 10.15
C LEU A 241 -18.56 -12.41 11.14
N ARG A 242 -19.85 -12.73 10.94
CA ARG A 242 -20.94 -12.31 11.82
C ARG A 242 -20.75 -12.86 13.23
N ALA A 243 -20.36 -14.13 13.36
CA ALA A 243 -20.05 -14.74 14.65
C ALA A 243 -18.90 -14.00 15.35
N LEU A 244 -17.86 -13.58 14.62
CA LEU A 244 -16.77 -12.76 15.18
C LEU A 244 -17.25 -11.36 15.58
N PHE A 245 -18.15 -10.75 14.81
CA PHE A 245 -18.71 -9.44 15.07
C PHE A 245 -19.58 -9.44 16.34
N GLU A 246 -20.45 -10.43 16.48
CA GLU A 246 -21.30 -10.65 17.66
C GLU A 246 -20.46 -10.93 18.92
N ALA A 247 -19.35 -11.65 18.77
CA ALA A 247 -18.37 -11.88 19.83
C ALA A 247 -17.47 -10.65 20.13
N ARG A 248 -17.67 -9.51 19.46
CA ARG A 248 -16.82 -8.30 19.55
C ARG A 248 -15.34 -8.58 19.29
N ARG A 249 -15.06 -9.52 18.39
CA ARG A 249 -13.71 -9.89 17.93
C ARG A 249 -13.42 -9.42 16.51
N ALA A 250 -14.42 -8.91 15.79
CA ALA A 250 -14.27 -8.23 14.52
C ALA A 250 -15.01 -6.89 14.54
N PHE A 251 -14.47 -5.90 13.85
CA PHE A 251 -15.01 -4.55 13.72
C PHE A 251 -14.85 -4.05 12.29
N VAL A 252 -15.66 -3.07 11.89
CA VAL A 252 -15.38 -2.34 10.64
C VAL A 252 -13.99 -1.72 10.74
N PHE A 253 -13.19 -1.84 9.69
CA PHE A 253 -11.79 -1.45 9.69
C PHE A 253 -11.60 0.03 10.07
N HIS A 254 -10.63 0.28 10.96
CA HIS A 254 -10.46 1.55 11.67
C HIS A 254 -11.79 2.04 12.27
N HIS A 255 -12.45 1.23 13.10
CA HIS A 255 -13.75 1.60 13.70
C HIS A 255 -13.75 2.96 14.44
N GLN A 256 -12.57 3.47 14.82
CA GLN A 256 -12.37 4.80 15.42
C GLN A 256 -12.30 5.95 14.41
N TRP A 257 -12.21 5.66 13.11
CA TRP A 257 -12.13 6.60 12.00
C TRP A 257 -13.20 6.28 10.94
N HIS A 258 -14.02 7.26 10.61
CA HIS A 258 -15.18 7.05 9.73
C HIS A 258 -14.85 6.80 8.25
N GLY A 259 -13.57 6.83 7.86
CA GLY A 259 -13.14 6.72 6.46
C GLY A 259 -13.46 5.38 5.79
N HIS A 260 -13.74 4.32 6.54
CA HIS A 260 -14.16 3.03 5.97
C HIS A 260 -15.63 2.69 6.22
N HIS A 261 -16.42 3.63 6.75
CA HIS A 261 -17.83 3.40 7.00
C HIS A 261 -18.62 3.30 5.68
N ILE A 262 -19.39 2.23 5.54
CA ILE A 262 -20.31 1.98 4.43
C ILE A 262 -21.68 1.69 5.03
N LYS A 263 -22.71 2.43 4.60
CA LYS A 263 -24.09 2.29 5.10
C LYS A 263 -24.65 0.89 4.87
N HIS A 264 -25.75 0.54 5.55
CA HIS A 264 -26.48 -0.73 5.36
C HIS A 264 -25.66 -1.98 5.71
N LEU A 265 -24.87 -1.92 6.80
CA LEU A 265 -24.08 -3.06 7.27
C LEU A 265 -24.96 -4.22 7.76
N ASP A 266 -26.05 -3.94 8.48
CA ASP A 266 -26.94 -4.99 8.98
C ASP A 266 -27.64 -5.71 7.83
N ALA A 267 -28.21 -4.94 6.89
CA ALA A 267 -28.77 -5.50 5.65
C ALA A 267 -27.71 -6.28 4.85
N TRP A 268 -26.45 -5.82 4.88
CA TRP A 268 -25.34 -6.56 4.27
C TRP A 268 -25.10 -7.89 4.96
N PHE A 269 -25.13 -7.98 6.30
CA PHE A 269 -25.04 -9.26 7.02
C PHE A 269 -26.26 -10.16 6.84
N GLU A 270 -27.44 -9.59 6.62
CA GLU A 270 -28.71 -10.32 6.53
C GLU A 270 -28.97 -10.93 5.17
N ALA A 271 -28.55 -10.31 4.06
CA ALA A 271 -28.83 -10.93 2.77
C ALA A 271 -28.01 -12.20 2.57
N GLU A 272 -28.59 -13.12 1.80
CA GLU A 272 -28.03 -14.44 1.53
C GLU A 272 -26.65 -14.31 0.87
N GLU A 273 -25.71 -15.13 1.32
CA GLU A 273 -24.40 -15.28 0.68
C GLU A 273 -24.52 -16.38 -0.37
N GLY A 274 -24.23 -16.06 -1.63
CA GLY A 274 -24.26 -17.07 -2.70
C GLY A 274 -23.19 -18.15 -2.49
N GLY A 275 -23.40 -19.34 -3.05
CA GLY A 275 -22.39 -20.39 -3.08
C GLY A 275 -21.09 -19.99 -3.79
N PRO A 276 -20.04 -20.83 -3.76
CA PRO A 276 -18.76 -20.55 -4.43
C PRO A 276 -18.90 -20.24 -5.93
N GLU A 277 -19.88 -20.86 -6.59
CA GLU A 277 -20.15 -20.70 -8.04
C GLU A 277 -21.08 -19.51 -8.35
N GLU A 278 -21.68 -18.90 -7.32
CA GLU A 278 -22.59 -17.79 -7.47
C GLU A 278 -21.83 -16.45 -7.39
N GLN A 279 -21.93 -15.64 -8.43
CA GLN A 279 -22.96 -14.62 -8.43
C GLN A 279 -23.02 -13.46 -7.40
N PRO A 280 -21.99 -12.73 -6.94
CA PRO A 280 -22.25 -11.58 -6.09
C PRO A 280 -23.14 -10.52 -6.75
N SER A 281 -23.96 -9.84 -5.95
CA SER A 281 -24.79 -8.71 -6.38
C SER A 281 -24.23 -7.37 -5.88
N VAL A 282 -24.67 -6.28 -6.52
CA VAL A 282 -24.41 -4.91 -6.07
C VAL A 282 -25.55 -4.52 -5.12
N GLN A 283 -25.20 -4.12 -3.90
CA GLN A 283 -26.15 -3.63 -2.90
C GLN A 283 -26.66 -2.23 -3.27
N PHE A 284 -25.75 -1.30 -3.55
CA PHE A 284 -26.07 0.06 -3.98
C PHE A 284 -24.86 0.74 -4.61
N VAL A 285 -25.09 1.84 -5.33
CA VAL A 285 -24.03 2.74 -5.78
C VAL A 285 -23.93 3.89 -4.78
N GLN A 286 -22.72 4.11 -4.25
CA GLN A 286 -22.42 5.17 -3.30
C GLN A 286 -21.76 6.35 -4.02
N PRO A 287 -22.32 7.58 -3.94
CA PRO A 287 -21.61 8.76 -4.41
C PRO A 287 -20.40 9.02 -3.51
N TYR A 288 -19.28 9.41 -4.10
CA TYR A 288 -18.09 9.81 -3.35
C TYR A 288 -18.27 11.25 -2.85
N ASN A 289 -18.95 11.44 -1.72
CA ASN A 289 -19.25 12.75 -1.14
C ASN A 289 -18.61 12.98 0.26
N VAL A 290 -17.73 12.06 0.68
CA VAL A 290 -16.99 12.13 1.95
C VAL A 290 -15.49 12.10 1.65
N THR A 291 -14.77 13.16 2.02
CA THR A 291 -13.34 13.36 1.68
C THR A 291 -12.42 12.29 2.19
N ASP A 292 -12.70 11.79 3.37
CA ASP A 292 -11.88 10.78 4.02
C ASP A 292 -12.37 9.36 3.73
N TRP A 293 -13.38 9.18 2.86
CA TRP A 293 -13.87 7.85 2.50
C TRP A 293 -12.83 7.13 1.63
N GLU A 294 -12.36 5.97 2.08
CA GLU A 294 -11.32 5.19 1.43
C GLU A 294 -11.79 3.74 1.18
N PRO A 295 -12.75 3.55 0.24
CA PRO A 295 -13.19 2.23 -0.16
C PRO A 295 -12.05 1.47 -0.86
N GLN A 296 -11.98 0.16 -0.62
CA GLN A 296 -11.19 -0.76 -1.45
C GLN A 296 -12.11 -1.42 -2.48
N PHE A 297 -11.59 -1.69 -3.68
CA PHE A 297 -12.42 -2.08 -4.80
C PHE A 297 -11.67 -2.95 -5.82
N VAL A 298 -12.44 -3.72 -6.58
CA VAL A 298 -12.00 -4.34 -7.83
C VAL A 298 -12.35 -3.41 -8.99
N SER A 299 -11.45 -3.27 -9.96
CA SER A 299 -11.63 -2.38 -11.11
C SER A 299 -10.90 -2.92 -12.34
N LEU A 300 -11.08 -2.25 -13.48
CA LEU A 300 -10.20 -2.43 -14.64
C LEU A 300 -8.78 -1.92 -14.32
N THR A 301 -7.78 -2.43 -15.01
CA THR A 301 -6.40 -1.93 -14.88
C THR A 301 -6.22 -0.47 -15.36
N ALA A 302 -7.14 0.03 -16.18
CA ALA A 302 -7.12 1.35 -16.83
C ALA A 302 -7.58 2.53 -15.94
N ILE A 303 -7.75 2.35 -14.63
CA ILE A 303 -8.00 3.47 -13.70
C ILE A 303 -6.78 4.42 -13.62
N PRO A 304 -6.92 5.67 -13.15
CA PRO A 304 -5.78 6.56 -12.92
C PRO A 304 -4.69 5.94 -12.03
N GLU A 305 -3.43 6.36 -12.18
CA GLU A 305 -2.34 5.96 -11.29
C GLU A 305 -2.47 6.60 -9.90
N HIS A 306 -1.85 6.01 -8.87
CA HIS A 306 -1.73 6.74 -7.61
C HIS A 306 -0.81 7.95 -7.83
N ASP A 307 -1.24 9.13 -7.39
CA ASP A 307 -0.41 10.33 -7.48
C ASP A 307 0.84 10.19 -6.58
N GLU A 308 2.00 10.06 -7.21
CA GLU A 308 3.31 9.91 -6.54
C GLU A 308 3.76 11.19 -5.82
N THR A 309 3.00 12.30 -5.92
CA THR A 309 3.21 13.50 -5.09
C THR A 309 2.78 13.31 -3.64
N PHE A 310 1.87 12.37 -3.36
CA PHE A 310 1.37 12.08 -2.03
C PHE A 310 2.25 11.04 -1.33
N SER A 311 2.90 11.47 -0.24
CA SER A 311 3.79 10.62 0.56
C SER A 311 3.02 9.82 1.62
N TYR A 312 3.49 8.60 1.92
CA TYR A 312 3.00 7.82 3.04
C TYR A 312 3.30 8.52 4.39
N PRO A 313 2.40 8.51 5.38
CA PRO A 313 1.03 7.97 5.40
C PRO A 313 -0.05 9.08 5.30
N ALA A 314 0.11 10.03 4.38
CA ALA A 314 -0.72 11.23 4.30
C ALA A 314 -1.54 11.30 2.99
N ALA A 315 -2.75 10.71 3.03
CA ALA A 315 -3.68 10.61 1.90
C ALA A 315 -3.10 9.89 0.66
N ASP A 316 -2.07 9.07 0.86
CA ASP A 316 -1.41 8.32 -0.20
C ASP A 316 -2.34 7.33 -0.91
N ASN A 317 -3.29 6.73 -0.19
CA ASN A 317 -4.26 5.78 -0.74
C ASN A 317 -5.58 6.49 -1.16
N THR A 318 -6.03 7.47 -0.36
CA THR A 318 -7.26 8.23 -0.61
C THR A 318 -7.22 9.02 -1.92
N VAL A 319 -6.04 9.55 -2.31
CA VAL A 319 -5.90 10.38 -3.53
C VAL A 319 -6.39 9.69 -4.80
N LEU A 320 -6.19 8.37 -4.93
CA LEU A 320 -6.69 7.64 -6.09
C LEU A 320 -8.23 7.71 -6.19
N ARG A 321 -8.94 7.69 -5.05
CA ARG A 321 -10.40 7.76 -5.04
C ARG A 321 -10.89 9.15 -5.38
N TRP A 322 -10.18 10.18 -4.94
CA TRP A 322 -10.45 11.56 -5.37
C TRP A 322 -10.32 11.67 -6.89
N GLU A 323 -9.21 11.19 -7.47
CA GLU A 323 -8.96 11.26 -8.91
C GLU A 323 -9.97 10.43 -9.70
N MET A 324 -10.31 9.22 -9.23
CA MET A 324 -11.36 8.40 -9.84
C MET A 324 -12.72 9.08 -9.82
N CYS A 325 -13.14 9.65 -8.68
CA CYS A 325 -14.39 10.40 -8.64
C CYS A 325 -14.38 11.56 -9.65
N ARG A 326 -13.28 12.33 -9.70
CA ARG A 326 -13.11 13.43 -10.65
C ARG A 326 -13.15 12.94 -12.10
N ALA A 327 -12.59 11.78 -12.39
CA ALA A 327 -12.67 11.13 -13.70
C ALA A 327 -14.06 10.51 -14.01
N GLY A 328 -15.05 10.69 -13.14
CA GLY A 328 -16.44 10.26 -13.34
C GLY A 328 -16.68 8.79 -13.01
N PHE A 329 -15.90 8.20 -12.11
CA PHE A 329 -16.14 6.83 -11.64
C PHE A 329 -17.25 6.76 -10.60
N GLU A 330 -18.00 5.66 -10.65
CA GLU A 330 -19.03 5.29 -9.68
C GLU A 330 -18.53 4.17 -8.76
N PHE A 331 -19.01 4.14 -7.52
CA PHE A 331 -18.57 3.17 -6.52
C PHE A 331 -19.73 2.24 -6.14
N ALA A 332 -19.75 1.02 -6.68
CA ALA A 332 -20.78 0.02 -6.43
C ALA A 332 -20.39 -0.91 -5.28
N VAL A 333 -21.14 -0.87 -4.18
CA VAL A 333 -20.90 -1.71 -2.99
C VAL A 333 -21.45 -3.12 -3.23
N VAL A 334 -20.61 -4.14 -3.03
CA VAL A 334 -20.90 -5.56 -3.30
C VAL A 334 -21.34 -6.30 -2.03
N HIS A 335 -22.21 -7.29 -2.20
CA HIS A 335 -22.94 -7.94 -1.09
C HIS A 335 -22.25 -9.16 -0.45
N ASP A 336 -21.40 -9.88 -1.17
CA ASP A 336 -20.99 -11.24 -0.74
C ASP A 336 -19.60 -11.29 -0.13
N VAL A 337 -18.68 -10.50 -0.69
CA VAL A 337 -17.26 -10.65 -0.41
C VAL A 337 -16.76 -9.58 0.53
N PHE A 338 -15.72 -9.90 1.29
CA PHE A 338 -15.08 -8.95 2.20
C PHE A 338 -13.59 -9.19 2.32
N MET A 339 -12.89 -8.15 2.77
CA MET A 339 -11.49 -8.18 3.14
C MET A 339 -11.37 -8.01 4.65
N PHE A 340 -10.34 -8.58 5.25
CA PHE A 340 -10.05 -8.45 6.66
C PHE A 340 -8.56 -8.38 6.97
N HIS A 341 -8.24 -7.75 8.09
CA HIS A 341 -6.89 -7.64 8.64
C HIS A 341 -6.82 -8.29 10.03
N LEU A 342 -5.78 -9.10 10.28
CA LEU A 342 -5.52 -9.69 11.60
C LEU A 342 -4.76 -8.72 12.50
N GLY A 343 -5.32 -8.47 13.67
CA GLY A 343 -4.80 -7.52 14.65
C GLY A 343 -5.42 -6.15 14.51
N ILE A 344 -5.70 -5.54 15.66
CA ILE A 344 -6.09 -4.14 15.76
C ILE A 344 -4.79 -3.34 15.88
N LYS A 345 -4.63 -2.29 15.05
CA LYS A 345 -3.38 -1.51 14.99
C LYS A 345 -2.92 -1.09 16.39
N ARG A 346 -1.67 -1.44 16.73
CA ARG A 346 -1.11 -1.17 18.07
C ARG A 346 -0.88 0.34 18.25
N ARG A 347 -1.14 0.86 19.45
CA ARG A 347 -0.99 2.30 19.80
C ARG A 347 0.40 2.87 19.45
N ALA A 348 1.47 2.09 19.62
CA ALA A 348 2.82 2.54 19.30
C ALA A 348 3.04 2.78 17.79
N GLU A 349 2.42 1.98 16.94
CA GLU A 349 2.46 2.17 15.48
C GLU A 349 1.64 3.41 15.08
N GLN A 350 0.44 3.55 15.66
CA GLN A 350 -0.40 4.74 15.46
C GLN A 350 0.34 6.03 15.80
N ASN A 351 1.03 6.08 16.94
CA ASN A 351 1.82 7.26 17.34
C ASN A 351 2.90 7.64 16.31
N ARG A 352 3.57 6.66 15.67
CA ARG A 352 4.58 6.96 14.64
C ARG A 352 3.93 7.47 13.36
N VAL A 353 2.82 6.88 12.95
CA VAL A 353 2.02 7.31 11.80
C VAL A 353 1.54 8.76 12.00
N GLU A 354 1.06 9.10 13.20
CA GLU A 354 0.65 10.46 13.55
C GLU A 354 1.82 11.46 13.50
N GLN A 355 2.99 11.08 14.04
CA GLN A 355 4.19 11.91 13.95
C GLN A 355 4.65 12.11 12.49
N ALA A 356 4.57 11.07 11.66
CA ALA A 356 4.86 11.17 10.23
C ALA A 356 3.90 12.14 9.52
N ARG A 357 2.57 12.00 9.77
CA ARG A 357 1.55 12.93 9.24
C ARG A 357 1.79 14.36 9.69
N PHE A 358 2.17 14.56 10.95
CA PHE A 358 2.51 15.89 11.46
C PHE A 358 3.68 16.51 10.71
N ARG A 359 4.76 15.75 10.45
CA ARG A 359 5.91 16.22 9.67
C ARG A 359 5.55 16.51 8.20
N LEU A 360 4.59 15.79 7.63
CA LEU A 360 4.15 15.96 6.24
C LEU A 360 3.13 17.10 6.04
N LYS A 361 2.54 17.64 7.12
CA LYS A 361 1.36 18.52 7.08
C LYS A 361 1.44 19.64 6.03
N GLU A 362 2.51 20.43 6.01
CA GLU A 362 2.65 21.55 5.06
C GLU A 362 2.87 21.06 3.62
N THR A 363 3.68 20.02 3.44
CA THR A 363 3.90 19.41 2.12
C THR A 363 2.61 18.83 1.56
N THR A 364 1.84 18.09 2.36
CA THR A 364 0.55 17.52 1.96
C THR A 364 -0.47 18.60 1.62
N ARG A 365 -0.49 19.73 2.34
CA ARG A 365 -1.36 20.87 1.99
C ARG A 365 -1.01 21.46 0.62
N ALA A 366 0.27 21.69 0.34
CA ALA A 366 0.72 22.21 -0.94
C ALA A 366 0.39 21.23 -2.09
N VAL A 367 0.62 19.94 -1.87
CA VAL A 367 0.29 18.87 -2.82
C VAL A 367 -1.23 18.79 -3.08
N LYS A 368 -2.06 18.81 -2.04
CA LYS A 368 -3.53 18.86 -2.18
C LYS A 368 -3.98 20.06 -2.99
N LYS A 369 -3.40 21.25 -2.77
CA LYS A 369 -3.74 22.45 -3.55
C LYS A 369 -3.39 22.29 -5.04
N ALA A 370 -2.24 21.71 -5.34
CA ALA A 370 -1.83 21.43 -6.72
C ALA A 370 -2.76 20.39 -7.38
N PHE A 371 -3.14 19.35 -6.62
CA PHE A 371 -4.09 18.33 -7.05
C PHE A 371 -5.48 18.92 -7.35
N VAL A 372 -6.05 19.75 -6.45
CA VAL A 372 -7.33 20.46 -6.69
C VAL A 372 -7.29 21.22 -8.01
N LYS A 373 -6.22 21.98 -8.24
CA LYS A 373 -6.06 22.76 -9.47
C LYS A 373 -6.02 21.84 -10.70
N ARG A 374 -5.19 20.80 -10.67
CA ARG A 374 -5.08 19.80 -11.75
C ARG A 374 -6.45 19.17 -12.07
N MET A 375 -7.20 18.75 -11.05
CA MET A 375 -8.53 18.13 -11.22
C MET A 375 -9.59 19.10 -11.74
N ALA A 376 -9.49 20.40 -11.41
CA ALA A 376 -10.38 21.41 -11.98
C ALA A 376 -10.10 21.64 -13.48
N ASP A 377 -8.82 21.59 -13.87
CA ASP A 377 -8.37 21.77 -15.26
C ASP A 377 -8.67 20.51 -16.11
N GLU A 378 -8.40 19.30 -15.59
CA GLU A 378 -8.55 18.02 -16.31
C GLU A 378 -10.00 17.49 -16.33
N HIS A 379 -10.78 17.79 -15.28
CA HIS A 379 -12.14 17.25 -15.09
C HIS A 379 -13.15 18.33 -14.65
N PRO A 380 -13.39 19.39 -15.45
CA PRO A 380 -14.29 20.48 -15.07
C PRO A 380 -15.75 20.02 -14.82
N GLU A 381 -16.20 18.96 -15.49
CA GLU A 381 -17.57 18.42 -15.46
C GLU A 381 -17.98 17.76 -14.13
N THR A 382 -17.00 17.36 -13.32
CA THR A 382 -17.20 16.75 -12.00
C THR A 382 -16.93 17.73 -10.86
N SER A 383 -16.75 19.02 -11.17
CA SER A 383 -16.56 20.07 -10.17
C SER A 383 -17.73 20.14 -9.18
N GLY A 384 -17.42 20.12 -7.89
CA GLY A 384 -18.41 20.13 -6.80
C GLY A 384 -19.22 18.84 -6.59
N LYS A 385 -19.00 17.79 -7.39
CA LYS A 385 -19.71 16.50 -7.27
C LYS A 385 -18.97 15.47 -6.43
N CYS A 386 -17.66 15.65 -6.29
CA CYS A 386 -16.80 14.79 -5.50
C CYS A 386 -16.55 15.42 -4.15
N GLY A 387 -16.58 14.62 -3.08
CA GLY A 387 -16.28 15.02 -1.73
C GLY A 387 -14.79 15.30 -1.56
N PHE A 388 -14.24 16.30 -2.23
CA PHE A 388 -12.86 16.74 -2.08
C PHE A 388 -12.75 18.24 -2.31
#